data_AF-A0A1S8BDW5-F1
#
_entry.id   AF-A0A1S8BDW5-F1
#
_cell.length_a   1.000
_cell.length_b   1.000
_cell.length_c   1.000
_cell.angle_alpha   90.00
_cell.angle_beta   90.00
_cell.angle_gamma   90.00
#
_symmetry.space_group_name_H-M   'P 1'
#
loop_
_entity.id
_entity.type
_entity.pdbx_description
1 polymer ?
#
loop_
_entity_poly.entity_id
_entity_poly.type
_entity_poly.pdbx_seq_one_letter_code
_entity_poly.pdbx_strand_id
1 'polypeptide(L)'
;MCAYREAIVHDILLSMALEGHRFPVPTFGVVLKIWALLDHPFNGTRLAVIHDTTLWANRDLFLALMFFVKLDMRFADPLLGSGQCVLRRLFLGQRSLVVLWEALRGLNARTPAEVLHLVVRWDTTISPDVFDRLDASKKTGRSSNAVFGVPEYQVGTLSREGWRQGGARLLRPDQLVLRETARRELNMHRCFLDFMLWGHIDWTWLKDIERPNLEELEEQDRKRRGGYFGAGPSGDTGERKISSGSFRDMAKASKVSE
;
A
#
# COMPACT_ATOMS: atom_id res chain seq x y z
N MET A 1 -6.55 11.07 -16.67
CA MET A 1 -6.51 9.97 -15.67
C MET A 1 -5.22 9.91 -14.86
N CYS A 2 -4.04 10.27 -15.39
CA CYS A 2 -2.78 10.24 -14.63
C CYS A 2 -2.79 11.18 -13.41
N ALA A 3 -3.24 12.43 -13.58
CA ALA A 3 -3.37 13.40 -12.49
C ALA A 3 -4.26 12.91 -11.32
N TYR A 4 -5.30 12.12 -11.61
CA TYR A 4 -6.16 11.53 -10.58
C TYR A 4 -5.42 10.48 -9.75
N ARG A 5 -4.64 9.61 -10.40
CA ARG A 5 -3.81 8.62 -9.71
C ARG A 5 -2.71 9.28 -8.88
N GLU A 6 -2.07 10.32 -9.44
CA GLU A 6 -1.08 11.13 -8.74
C GLU A 6 -1.67 11.77 -7.49
N ALA A 7 -2.85 12.39 -7.57
CA ALA A 7 -3.53 12.97 -6.42
C ALA A 7 -3.83 11.93 -5.34
N ILE A 8 -4.34 10.74 -5.72
CA ILE A 8 -4.64 9.68 -4.75
C ILE A 8 -3.36 9.13 -4.10
N VAL A 9 -2.31 8.88 -4.88
CA VAL A 9 -1.04 8.39 -4.32
C VAL A 9 -0.43 9.42 -3.37
N HIS A 10 -0.50 10.70 -3.73
CA HIS A 10 -0.07 11.79 -2.86
C HIS A 10 -0.85 11.76 -1.54
N ASP A 11 -2.18 11.65 -1.61
CA ASP A 11 -3.03 11.55 -0.43
C ASP A 11 -2.74 10.31 0.42
N ILE A 12 -2.51 9.13 -0.19
CA ILE A 12 -2.12 7.91 0.54
C ILE A 12 -0.85 8.15 1.34
N LEU A 13 0.18 8.71 0.71
CA LEU A 13 1.45 8.99 1.37
C LEU A 13 1.30 10.07 2.45
N LEU A 14 0.43 11.07 2.23
CA LEU A 14 0.12 12.10 3.21
C LEU A 14 -0.59 11.50 4.43
N SER A 15 -1.64 10.69 4.24
CA SER A 15 -2.34 10.00 5.33
C SER A 15 -1.38 9.16 6.18
N MET A 16 -0.51 8.40 5.52
CA MET A 16 0.52 7.62 6.22
C MET A 16 1.51 8.51 6.97
N ALA A 17 1.94 9.63 6.38
CA ALA A 17 2.89 10.55 7.00
C ALA A 17 2.31 11.25 8.24
N LEU A 18 1.02 11.60 8.23
CA LEU A 18 0.30 12.17 9.37
C LEU A 18 0.27 11.22 10.57
N GLU A 19 0.21 9.91 10.32
CA GLU A 19 0.23 8.88 11.35
C GLU A 19 1.67 8.52 11.81
N GLY A 20 2.68 9.17 11.23
CA GLY A 20 4.10 9.00 11.53
C GLY A 20 4.86 8.11 10.55
N HIS A 21 4.19 7.48 9.59
CA HIS A 21 4.83 6.63 8.58
C HIS A 21 5.34 7.45 7.39
N ARG A 22 6.55 7.97 7.54
CA ARG A 22 7.21 8.79 6.49
C ARG A 22 7.93 7.94 5.45
N PHE A 23 8.11 8.48 4.25
CA PHE A 23 8.78 7.80 3.14
C PHE A 23 9.82 8.70 2.46
N PRO A 24 10.84 8.13 1.81
CA PRO A 24 11.69 8.87 0.89
C PRO A 24 10.87 9.48 -0.27
N VAL A 25 11.31 10.64 -0.77
CA VAL A 25 10.69 11.32 -1.93
C VAL A 25 10.40 10.42 -3.14
N PRO A 26 11.31 9.53 -3.59
CA PRO A 26 11.06 8.69 -4.77
C PRO A 26 9.93 7.65 -4.59
N THR A 27 9.46 7.39 -3.36
CA THR A 27 8.40 6.41 -3.09
C THR A 27 7.10 6.73 -3.82
N PHE A 28 6.81 8.02 -4.08
CA PHE A 28 5.66 8.44 -4.87
C PHE A 28 5.60 7.75 -6.24
N GLY A 29 6.70 7.75 -6.99
CA GLY A 29 6.78 7.09 -8.29
C GLY A 29 6.62 5.57 -8.18
N VAL A 30 7.11 4.97 -7.09
CA VAL A 30 7.02 3.53 -6.86
C VAL A 30 5.59 3.09 -6.56
N VAL A 31 4.82 3.85 -5.76
CA VAL A 31 3.42 3.54 -5.50
C VAL A 31 2.57 3.67 -6.78
N LEU A 32 2.90 4.61 -7.68
CA LEU A 32 2.29 4.66 -9.00
C LEU A 32 2.61 3.41 -9.85
N LYS A 33 3.86 2.91 -9.80
CA LYS A 33 4.23 1.62 -10.45
C LYS A 33 3.47 0.44 -9.84
N ILE A 34 3.28 0.41 -8.52
CA ILE A 34 2.45 -0.60 -7.82
C ILE A 34 1.01 -0.54 -8.32
N TRP A 35 0.44 0.65 -8.48
CA TRP A 35 -0.90 0.81 -9.05
C TRP A 35 -0.94 0.27 -10.48
N ALA A 36 0.03 0.62 -11.32
CA ALA A 36 0.10 0.09 -12.68
C ALA A 36 0.12 -1.45 -12.73
N LEU A 37 0.78 -2.12 -11.78
CA LEU A 37 0.73 -3.59 -11.65
C LEU A 37 -0.68 -4.11 -11.35
N LEU A 38 -1.49 -3.38 -10.58
CA LEU A 38 -2.88 -3.78 -10.27
C LEU A 38 -3.79 -3.76 -11.49
N ASP A 39 -3.51 -2.90 -12.47
CA ASP A 39 -4.30 -2.79 -13.70
C ASP A 39 -4.14 -4.00 -14.62
N HIS A 40 -3.06 -4.78 -14.48
CA HIS A 40 -2.83 -5.94 -15.33
C HIS A 40 -3.66 -7.16 -14.88
N PRO A 41 -4.48 -7.76 -15.75
CA PRO A 41 -5.33 -8.91 -15.40
C PRO A 41 -4.61 -10.26 -15.30
N PHE A 42 -3.40 -10.38 -15.87
CA PHE A 42 -2.73 -11.68 -16.05
C PHE A 42 -1.36 -11.70 -15.38
N ASN A 43 -0.98 -12.85 -14.82
CA ASN A 43 0.32 -12.98 -14.16
C ASN A 43 1.49 -12.84 -15.14
N GLY A 44 1.34 -13.33 -16.38
CA GLY A 44 2.39 -13.21 -17.39
C GLY A 44 2.80 -11.76 -17.65
N THR A 45 1.82 -10.86 -17.82
CA THR A 45 2.10 -9.42 -17.98
C THR A 45 2.69 -8.78 -16.73
N ARG A 46 2.19 -9.14 -15.54
CA ARG A 46 2.72 -8.62 -14.27
C ARG A 46 4.18 -9.03 -14.05
N LEU A 47 4.50 -10.30 -14.35
CA LEU A 47 5.86 -10.84 -14.26
C LEU A 47 6.78 -10.19 -15.29
N ALA A 48 6.34 -10.02 -16.53
CA ALA A 48 7.14 -9.35 -17.56
C ALA A 48 7.52 -7.92 -17.15
N VAL A 49 6.55 -7.15 -16.64
CA VAL A 49 6.79 -5.77 -16.17
C VAL A 49 7.76 -5.73 -14.99
N ILE A 50 7.63 -6.62 -14.01
CA ILE A 50 8.48 -6.58 -12.81
C ILE A 50 9.89 -7.13 -13.05
N HIS A 51 10.04 -8.04 -14.03
CA HIS A 51 11.34 -8.56 -14.43
C HIS A 51 12.17 -7.55 -15.21
N ASP A 52 11.52 -6.58 -15.88
CA ASP A 52 12.19 -5.50 -16.59
C ASP A 52 12.90 -4.56 -15.61
N THR A 53 14.23 -4.56 -15.65
CA THR A 53 15.09 -3.76 -14.77
C THR A 53 15.05 -2.27 -15.10
N THR A 54 14.63 -1.89 -16.32
CA THR A 54 14.48 -0.49 -16.72
C THR A 54 13.23 0.13 -16.10
N LEU A 55 12.16 -0.67 -15.98
CA LEU A 55 10.90 -0.24 -15.35
C LEU A 55 10.93 -0.43 -13.83
N TRP A 56 11.54 -1.50 -13.33
CA TRP A 56 11.67 -1.81 -11.92
C TRP A 56 13.15 -1.92 -11.54
N ALA A 57 13.73 -0.81 -11.10
CA ALA A 57 15.11 -0.81 -10.59
C ALA A 57 15.19 -1.43 -9.19
N ASN A 58 16.39 -1.82 -8.74
CA ASN A 58 16.60 -2.38 -7.40
C ASN A 58 16.12 -1.41 -6.30
N ARG A 59 16.30 -0.10 -6.52
CA ARG A 59 15.79 0.97 -5.65
C ARG A 59 14.26 0.98 -5.57
N ASP A 60 13.57 0.70 -6.67
CA ASP A 60 12.10 0.69 -6.68
C ASP A 60 11.57 -0.50 -5.89
N LEU A 61 12.20 -1.67 -6.00
CA LEU A 61 11.87 -2.85 -5.21
C LEU A 61 12.08 -2.61 -3.71
N PHE A 62 13.18 -1.95 -3.35
CA PHE A 62 13.49 -1.56 -1.97
C PHE A 62 12.41 -0.63 -1.39
N LEU A 63 12.06 0.44 -2.11
CA LEU A 63 11.05 1.40 -1.68
C LEU A 63 9.64 0.79 -1.65
N ALA A 64 9.31 -0.10 -2.59
CA ALA A 64 8.04 -0.83 -2.60
C ALA A 64 7.91 -1.71 -1.36
N LEU A 65 8.99 -2.39 -0.97
CA LEU A 65 8.99 -3.23 0.22
C LEU A 65 8.90 -2.41 1.51
N MET A 66 9.60 -1.28 1.60
CA MET A 66 9.43 -0.31 2.70
C MET A 66 7.97 0.17 2.80
N PHE A 67 7.33 0.46 1.67
CA PHE A 67 5.91 0.82 1.61
C PHE A 67 5.01 -0.30 2.17
N PHE A 68 5.23 -1.55 1.77
CA PHE A 68 4.44 -2.68 2.27
C PHE A 68 4.65 -2.98 3.75
N VAL A 69 5.87 -2.80 4.28
CA VAL A 69 6.17 -2.99 5.71
C VAL A 69 5.49 -1.91 6.54
N LYS A 70 5.59 -0.65 6.13
CA LYS A 70 4.94 0.46 6.86
C LYS A 70 3.42 0.39 6.82
N LEU A 71 2.86 -0.05 5.69
CA LEU A 71 1.44 -0.30 5.57
C LEU A 71 0.98 -1.44 6.49
N ASP A 72 1.79 -2.50 6.68
CA ASP A 72 1.52 -3.51 7.71
C ASP A 72 1.55 -2.91 9.11
N MET A 73 2.57 -2.10 9.45
CA MET A 73 2.66 -1.44 10.76
C MET A 73 1.41 -0.62 11.05
N ARG A 74 0.90 0.12 10.06
CA ARG A 74 -0.32 0.91 10.18
C ARG A 74 -1.57 0.08 10.48
N PHE A 75 -1.73 -1.06 9.82
CA PHE A 75 -2.90 -1.93 10.05
C PHE A 75 -2.76 -2.82 11.29
N ALA A 76 -1.53 -3.12 11.69
CA ALA A 76 -1.20 -3.88 12.90
C ALA A 76 -1.25 -3.04 14.17
N ASP A 77 -1.22 -1.70 14.07
CA ASP A 77 -1.30 -0.79 15.22
C ASP A 77 -2.56 -1.11 16.07
N PRO A 78 -2.42 -1.49 17.34
CA PRO A 78 -3.56 -1.81 18.20
C PRO A 78 -4.35 -0.56 18.64
N LEU A 79 -3.77 0.65 18.52
CA LEU A 79 -4.42 1.90 18.92
C LEU A 79 -5.26 2.51 17.80
N LEU A 80 -4.70 2.57 16.58
CA LEU A 80 -5.33 3.22 15.42
C LEU A 80 -5.70 2.25 14.30
N GLY A 81 -5.20 1.02 14.34
CA GLY A 81 -5.47 -0.04 13.37
C GLY A 81 -6.47 -1.06 13.91
N SER A 82 -6.79 -2.04 13.07
CA SER A 82 -7.67 -3.16 13.45
C SER A 82 -6.89 -4.35 14.04
N GLY A 83 -5.57 -4.24 14.18
CA GLY A 83 -4.68 -5.31 14.63
C GLY A 83 -4.50 -6.44 13.59
N GLN A 84 -4.87 -6.22 12.33
CA GLN A 84 -4.90 -7.27 11.30
C GLN A 84 -3.95 -6.98 10.14
N CYS A 85 -2.81 -7.67 10.09
CA CYS A 85 -1.89 -7.64 8.94
C CYS A 85 -2.52 -8.24 7.66
N VAL A 86 -3.67 -8.90 7.78
CA VAL A 86 -4.41 -9.47 6.63
C VAL A 86 -4.96 -8.38 5.73
N LEU A 87 -5.25 -7.18 6.27
CA LEU A 87 -5.83 -6.08 5.51
C LEU A 87 -4.95 -5.61 4.36
N ARG A 88 -3.61 -5.61 4.50
CA ARG A 88 -2.71 -5.34 3.37
C ARG A 88 -3.01 -6.25 2.19
N ARG A 89 -3.15 -7.55 2.43
CA ARG A 89 -3.37 -8.54 1.37
C ARG A 89 -4.71 -8.30 0.68
N LEU A 90 -5.72 -7.90 1.45
CA LEU A 90 -7.03 -7.55 0.93
C LEU A 90 -6.98 -6.32 0.04
N PHE A 91 -6.33 -5.23 0.49
CA PHE A 91 -6.25 -3.97 -0.25
C PHE A 91 -5.36 -4.04 -1.49
N LEU A 92 -4.20 -4.71 -1.39
CA LEU A 92 -3.33 -4.99 -2.54
C LEU A 92 -3.89 -6.09 -3.46
N GLY A 93 -4.96 -6.75 -3.05
CA GLY A 93 -5.73 -7.69 -3.87
C GLY A 93 -6.83 -7.02 -4.71
N GLN A 94 -7.11 -5.74 -4.50
CA GLN A 94 -8.11 -4.99 -5.26
C GLN A 94 -7.59 -4.57 -6.63
N ARG A 95 -8.49 -4.10 -7.50
CA ARG A 95 -8.11 -3.59 -8.84
C ARG A 95 -7.44 -2.22 -8.82
N SER A 96 -7.54 -1.50 -7.71
CA SER A 96 -7.11 -0.13 -7.59
C SER A 96 -6.73 0.19 -6.14
N LEU A 97 -5.78 1.12 -5.98
CA LEU A 97 -5.43 1.67 -4.67
C LEU A 97 -6.49 2.63 -4.10
N VAL A 98 -7.57 2.93 -4.83
CA VAL A 98 -8.69 3.73 -4.31
C VAL A 98 -9.26 3.11 -3.04
N VAL A 99 -9.46 1.79 -3.00
CA VAL A 99 -10.01 1.11 -1.81
C VAL A 99 -9.06 1.23 -0.61
N LEU A 100 -7.74 1.19 -0.86
CA LEU A 100 -6.74 1.43 0.18
C LEU A 100 -6.81 2.89 0.68
N TRP A 101 -6.88 3.85 -0.23
CA TRP A 101 -7.00 5.28 0.09
C TRP A 101 -8.27 5.58 0.89
N GLU A 102 -9.41 5.02 0.47
CA GLU A 102 -10.67 5.13 1.21
C GLU A 102 -10.54 4.52 2.60
N ALA A 103 -9.89 3.36 2.74
CA ALA A 103 -9.70 2.73 4.04
C ALA A 103 -8.79 3.55 4.97
N LEU A 104 -7.69 4.11 4.45
CA LEU A 104 -6.78 4.95 5.24
C LEU A 104 -7.44 6.25 5.72
N ARG A 105 -8.34 6.82 4.91
CA ARG A 105 -9.14 7.99 5.31
C ARG A 105 -10.35 7.63 6.16
N GLY A 106 -10.54 6.34 6.44
CA GLY A 106 -11.72 5.81 7.09
C GLY A 106 -12.98 6.23 6.36
N LEU A 107 -13.06 6.12 5.03
CA LEU A 107 -14.27 6.27 4.21
C LEU A 107 -14.89 4.91 3.87
N ASN A 108 -14.08 3.85 3.88
CA ASN A 108 -14.46 2.47 3.57
C ASN A 108 -13.76 1.52 4.55
N ALA A 109 -14.20 0.27 4.64
CA ALA A 109 -13.69 -0.74 5.59
C ALA A 109 -13.77 -0.32 7.07
N ARG A 110 -14.79 0.47 7.44
CA ARG A 110 -15.03 0.91 8.82
C ARG A 110 -15.64 -0.20 9.68
N THR A 111 -16.53 -0.97 9.08
CA THR A 111 -17.30 -2.01 9.75
C THR A 111 -16.81 -3.40 9.36
N PRO A 112 -16.93 -4.41 10.23
CA PRO A 112 -16.62 -5.80 9.88
C PRO A 112 -17.43 -6.29 8.68
N ALA A 113 -18.65 -5.78 8.48
CA ALA A 113 -19.49 -6.10 7.33
C ALA A 113 -18.89 -5.57 6.02
N GLU A 114 -18.41 -4.32 5.99
CA GLU A 114 -17.70 -3.76 4.82
C GLU A 114 -16.45 -4.56 4.48
N VAL A 115 -15.65 -4.92 5.49
CA VAL A 115 -14.47 -5.77 5.31
C VAL A 115 -14.87 -7.14 4.76
N LEU A 116 -15.96 -7.74 5.29
CA LEU A 116 -16.49 -9.00 4.77
C LEU A 116 -16.91 -8.89 3.31
N HIS A 117 -17.59 -7.81 2.90
CA HIS A 117 -17.93 -7.58 1.49
C HIS A 117 -16.68 -7.53 0.60
N LEU A 118 -15.62 -6.84 1.04
CA LEU A 118 -14.35 -6.78 0.31
C LEU A 118 -13.69 -8.16 0.22
N VAL A 119 -13.69 -8.93 1.31
CA VAL A 119 -13.15 -10.30 1.35
C VAL A 119 -13.93 -11.23 0.43
N VAL A 120 -15.27 -11.14 0.44
CA VAL A 120 -16.17 -11.94 -0.41
C VAL A 120 -15.94 -11.64 -1.88
N ARG A 121 -15.75 -10.37 -2.26
CA ARG A 121 -15.36 -9.98 -3.64
C ARG A 121 -13.96 -10.46 -4.00
N TRP A 122 -13.04 -10.45 -3.04
CA TRP A 122 -11.65 -10.77 -3.28
C TRP A 122 -11.39 -12.26 -3.42
N ASP A 123 -11.60 -13.04 -2.36
CA ASP A 123 -11.14 -14.42 -2.27
C ASP A 123 -12.22 -15.32 -1.65
N THR A 124 -13.25 -15.64 -2.44
CA THR A 124 -14.30 -16.58 -2.04
C THR A 124 -14.61 -17.52 -3.19
N THR A 125 -14.42 -18.81 -2.96
CA THR A 125 -14.82 -19.86 -3.89
C THR A 125 -16.23 -20.29 -3.56
N ILE A 126 -17.14 -20.17 -4.52
CA ILE A 126 -18.47 -20.73 -4.40
C ILE A 126 -18.36 -22.21 -4.76
N SER A 127 -18.76 -23.11 -3.85
CA SER A 127 -18.84 -24.54 -4.15
C SER A 127 -19.91 -24.79 -5.23
N PRO A 128 -19.71 -25.73 -6.18
CA PRO A 128 -20.71 -26.08 -7.19
C PRO A 128 -22.09 -26.39 -6.57
N ASP A 129 -22.13 -27.11 -5.44
CA ASP A 129 -23.38 -27.45 -4.74
C ASP A 129 -24.16 -26.22 -4.25
N VAL A 130 -23.43 -25.17 -3.87
CA VAL A 130 -24.02 -23.90 -3.42
C VAL A 130 -24.51 -23.12 -4.63
N PHE A 131 -23.81 -23.20 -5.77
CA PHE A 131 -24.22 -22.60 -7.03
C PHE A 131 -25.53 -23.20 -7.54
N ASP A 132 -25.66 -24.53 -7.53
CA ASP A 132 -26.89 -25.24 -7.92
C ASP A 132 -28.08 -24.86 -7.01
N ARG A 133 -27.83 -24.70 -5.71
CA ARG A 133 -28.83 -24.21 -4.75
C ARG A 133 -29.24 -22.77 -4.98
N LEU A 134 -28.28 -21.89 -5.29
CA LEU A 134 -28.56 -20.50 -5.65
C LEU A 134 -29.38 -20.43 -6.94
N ASP A 135 -29.04 -21.21 -7.95
CA ASP A 135 -29.77 -21.29 -9.22
C ASP A 135 -31.18 -21.87 -9.07
N ALA A 136 -31.37 -22.87 -8.20
CA ALA A 136 -32.70 -23.37 -7.83
C ALA A 136 -33.53 -22.30 -7.09
N SER A 137 -32.88 -21.49 -6.27
CA SER A 137 -33.50 -20.39 -5.53
C SER A 137 -33.87 -19.19 -6.45
N LYS A 138 -33.08 -18.94 -7.49
CA LYS A 138 -33.41 -17.97 -8.57
C LYS A 138 -34.69 -18.36 -9.30
N LYS A 139 -34.86 -19.64 -9.61
CA LYS A 139 -36.07 -20.16 -10.29
C LYS A 139 -37.33 -20.02 -9.44
N THR A 140 -37.20 -20.00 -8.11
CA THR A 140 -38.33 -19.85 -7.17
C THR A 140 -38.61 -18.40 -6.77
N GLY A 141 -37.85 -17.42 -7.30
CA GLY A 141 -38.08 -15.99 -7.07
C GLY A 141 -37.87 -15.51 -5.63
N ARG A 142 -37.26 -16.35 -4.77
CA ARG A 142 -37.14 -16.09 -3.32
C ARG A 142 -35.77 -15.56 -2.88
N SER A 143 -34.73 -15.64 -3.72
CA SER A 143 -33.38 -15.22 -3.34
C SER A 143 -32.94 -13.94 -4.02
N SER A 144 -32.35 -13.04 -3.23
CA SER A 144 -31.47 -12.00 -3.77
C SER A 144 -30.27 -12.67 -4.45
N ASN A 145 -29.91 -12.22 -5.66
CA ASN A 145 -28.73 -12.67 -6.44
C ASN A 145 -27.38 -12.24 -5.81
N ALA A 146 -27.30 -12.26 -4.48
CA ALA A 146 -26.22 -11.68 -3.71
C ALA A 146 -25.79 -12.62 -2.57
N VAL A 147 -24.50 -12.93 -2.53
CA VAL A 147 -23.85 -13.67 -1.45
C VAL A 147 -23.31 -12.64 -0.46
N PHE A 148 -23.83 -12.64 0.76
CA PHE A 148 -23.54 -11.60 1.75
C PHE A 148 -23.65 -10.17 1.16
N GLY A 149 -24.72 -9.86 0.42
CA GLY A 149 -24.91 -8.55 -0.21
C GLY A 149 -23.97 -8.22 -1.37
N VAL A 150 -23.04 -9.12 -1.74
CA VAL A 150 -22.19 -8.99 -2.92
C VAL A 150 -22.85 -9.73 -4.09
N PRO A 151 -23.02 -9.08 -5.27
CA PRO A 151 -23.55 -9.76 -6.44
C PRO A 151 -22.71 -10.98 -6.81
N GLU A 152 -23.35 -12.09 -7.16
CA GLU A 152 -22.68 -13.36 -7.46
C GLU A 152 -21.55 -13.23 -8.50
N TYR A 153 -21.72 -12.39 -9.52
CA TYR A 153 -20.73 -12.17 -10.57
C TYR A 153 -19.44 -11.49 -10.06
N GLN A 154 -19.46 -10.87 -8.88
CA GLN A 154 -18.28 -10.23 -8.28
C GLN A 154 -17.59 -11.10 -7.24
N VAL A 155 -18.29 -12.10 -6.68
CA VAL A 155 -17.77 -12.96 -5.62
C VAL A 155 -16.49 -13.63 -6.11
N GLY A 156 -15.41 -13.56 -5.31
CA GLY A 156 -14.12 -14.21 -5.54
C GLY A 156 -13.43 -13.94 -6.88
N THR A 157 -13.88 -12.92 -7.62
CA THR A 157 -13.34 -12.64 -8.94
C THR A 157 -11.98 -11.95 -8.87
N LEU A 158 -11.74 -11.12 -7.85
CA LEU A 158 -10.57 -10.24 -7.85
C LEU A 158 -9.25 -10.97 -7.57
N SER A 159 -9.27 -12.10 -6.87
CA SER A 159 -8.07 -12.91 -6.61
C SER A 159 -7.64 -13.78 -7.79
N ARG A 160 -8.36 -13.73 -8.93
CA ARG A 160 -8.20 -14.64 -10.06
C ARG A 160 -7.81 -13.90 -11.35
N GLU A 161 -7.03 -14.58 -12.19
CA GLU A 161 -6.63 -14.04 -13.49
C GLU A 161 -7.83 -13.72 -14.38
N GLY A 162 -7.76 -12.59 -15.09
CA GLY A 162 -8.85 -12.09 -15.90
C GLY A 162 -10.08 -11.63 -15.10
N TRP A 163 -9.95 -11.52 -13.77
CA TRP A 163 -11.03 -11.17 -12.83
C TRP A 163 -12.31 -11.99 -13.04
N ARG A 164 -12.14 -13.29 -13.22
CA ARG A 164 -13.23 -14.24 -13.44
C ARG A 164 -13.07 -15.46 -12.55
N GLN A 165 -14.19 -16.12 -12.26
CA GLN A 165 -14.17 -17.41 -11.58
C GLN A 165 -13.44 -18.47 -12.43
N GLY A 166 -12.73 -19.38 -11.76
CA GLY A 166 -11.98 -20.47 -12.40
C GLY A 166 -10.61 -20.10 -12.99
N GLY A 167 -10.21 -18.83 -12.97
CA GLY A 167 -8.84 -18.42 -13.34
C GLY A 167 -7.77 -18.92 -12.36
N ALA A 168 -6.51 -18.97 -12.79
CA ALA A 168 -5.39 -19.14 -11.86
C ALA A 168 -5.37 -17.99 -10.84
N ARG A 169 -4.73 -18.20 -9.68
CA ARG A 169 -4.64 -17.14 -8.67
C ARG A 169 -3.76 -16.00 -9.17
N LEU A 170 -4.27 -14.78 -9.12
CA LEU A 170 -3.56 -13.57 -9.51
C LEU A 170 -2.55 -13.19 -8.43
N LEU A 171 -1.30 -13.00 -8.83
CA LEU A 171 -0.21 -12.59 -7.95
C LEU A 171 -0.38 -11.12 -7.59
N ARG A 172 -0.44 -10.85 -6.28
CA ARG A 172 -0.54 -9.48 -5.78
C ARG A 172 0.81 -8.74 -5.92
N PRO A 173 0.82 -7.40 -5.93
CA PRO A 173 2.06 -6.62 -6.01
C PRO A 173 3.07 -6.94 -4.91
N ASP A 174 2.64 -7.18 -3.67
CA ASP A 174 3.52 -7.57 -2.56
C ASP A 174 4.28 -8.87 -2.85
N GLN A 175 3.57 -9.85 -3.40
CA GLN A 175 4.17 -11.15 -3.75
C GLN A 175 5.11 -11.04 -4.94
N LEU A 176 4.77 -10.22 -5.93
CA LEU A 176 5.60 -9.99 -7.11
C LEU A 176 6.91 -9.32 -6.73
N VAL A 177 6.85 -8.22 -5.97
CA VAL A 177 8.04 -7.50 -5.50
C VAL A 177 8.92 -8.43 -4.67
N LEU A 178 8.34 -9.18 -3.73
CA LEU A 178 9.12 -10.10 -2.90
C LEU A 178 9.81 -11.19 -3.74
N ARG A 179 9.11 -11.80 -4.70
CA ARG A 179 9.70 -12.78 -5.62
C ARG A 179 10.82 -12.18 -6.46
N GLU A 180 10.64 -10.96 -6.95
CA GLU A 180 11.64 -10.27 -7.74
C GLU A 180 12.89 -9.93 -6.92
N THR A 181 12.72 -9.49 -5.67
CA THR A 181 13.86 -9.24 -4.77
C THR A 181 14.66 -10.51 -4.47
N ALA A 182 13.99 -11.66 -4.39
CA ALA A 182 14.64 -12.97 -4.24
C ALA A 182 15.37 -13.38 -5.53
N ARG A 183 14.73 -13.19 -6.70
CA ARG A 183 15.34 -13.47 -8.02
C ARG A 183 16.64 -12.67 -8.24
N ARG A 184 16.67 -11.42 -7.78
CA ARG A 184 17.84 -10.53 -7.86
C ARG A 184 18.79 -10.64 -6.66
N GLU A 185 18.52 -11.54 -5.72
CA GLU A 185 19.33 -11.76 -4.51
C GLU A 185 19.61 -10.50 -3.68
N LEU A 186 18.65 -9.57 -3.60
CA LEU A 186 18.88 -8.26 -3.00
C LEU A 186 18.98 -8.27 -1.47
N ASN A 187 18.86 -9.44 -0.82
CA ASN A 187 18.98 -9.63 0.63
C ASN A 187 18.15 -8.63 1.47
N MET A 188 16.97 -8.25 0.97
CA MET A 188 16.13 -7.19 1.53
C MET A 188 15.65 -7.44 2.97
N HIS A 189 15.66 -8.70 3.42
CA HIS A 189 15.31 -9.09 4.78
C HIS A 189 16.18 -8.40 5.83
N ARG A 190 17.43 -8.06 5.50
CA ARG A 190 18.37 -7.36 6.40
C ARG A 190 17.93 -5.94 6.70
N CYS A 191 17.16 -5.32 5.82
CA CYS A 191 16.73 -3.93 5.92
C CYS A 191 15.35 -3.78 6.58
N PHE A 192 14.72 -4.86 7.06
CA PHE A 192 13.37 -4.80 7.65
C PHE A 192 13.31 -3.94 8.90
N LEU A 193 14.30 -4.02 9.79
CA LEU A 193 14.39 -3.15 10.95
C LEU A 193 14.51 -1.69 10.52
N ASP A 194 15.36 -1.42 9.52
CA ASP A 194 15.55 -0.06 9.01
C ASP A 194 14.27 0.49 8.37
N PHE A 195 13.49 -0.34 7.66
CA PHE A 195 12.18 0.05 7.13
C PHE A 195 11.20 0.45 8.22
N MET A 196 11.18 -0.28 9.34
CA MET A 196 10.30 0.00 10.47
C MET A 196 10.71 1.28 11.21
N LEU A 197 12.02 1.50 11.38
CA LEU A 197 12.55 2.65 12.12
C LEU A 197 12.60 3.94 11.28
N TRP A 198 12.64 3.82 9.95
CA TRP A 198 12.73 4.97 9.04
C TRP A 198 11.62 6.00 9.33
N GLY A 199 11.98 7.26 9.57
CA GLY A 199 11.01 8.34 9.77
C GLY A 199 10.28 8.34 11.12
N HIS A 200 10.56 7.36 11.98
CA HIS A 200 10.21 7.39 13.41
C HIS A 200 11.37 7.88 14.26
N ILE A 201 12.61 7.56 13.88
CA ILE A 201 13.82 8.01 14.57
C ILE A 201 14.60 8.95 13.64
N ASP A 202 15.03 10.08 14.20
CA ASP A 202 16.05 10.91 13.61
C ASP A 202 17.42 10.30 13.90
N TRP A 203 18.02 9.67 12.90
CA TRP A 203 19.33 9.02 13.02
C TRP A 203 20.47 9.98 13.36
N THR A 204 20.31 11.28 13.16
CA THR A 204 21.33 12.29 13.48
C THR A 204 21.47 12.51 14.99
N TRP A 205 20.35 12.46 15.72
CA TRP A 205 20.31 12.68 17.17
C TRP A 205 19.78 11.51 17.97
N LEU A 206 19.41 10.41 17.29
CA LEU A 206 18.73 9.23 17.83
C LEU A 206 17.50 9.61 18.66
N LYS A 207 16.77 10.63 18.22
CA LYS A 207 15.55 11.12 18.87
C LYS A 207 14.34 10.72 18.07
N ASP A 208 13.25 10.40 18.77
CA ASP A 208 11.98 10.13 18.12
C ASP A 208 11.47 11.39 17.42
N ILE A 209 11.00 11.22 16.19
CA ILE A 209 10.38 12.28 15.44
C ILE A 209 8.90 12.28 15.75
N GLU A 210 8.44 13.38 16.33
CA GLU A 210 7.04 13.54 16.70
C GLU A 210 6.12 13.48 15.47
N ARG A 211 4.89 13.03 15.71
CA ARG A 211 3.84 13.03 14.69
C ARG A 211 3.50 14.49 14.34
N PRO A 212 3.27 14.81 13.06
CA PRO A 212 2.91 16.16 12.69
C PRO A 212 1.57 16.56 13.34
N ASN A 213 1.55 17.64 14.10
CA ASN A 213 0.32 18.21 14.63
C ASN A 213 -0.43 18.95 13.50
N LEU A 214 -1.67 18.54 13.23
CA LEU A 214 -2.47 19.10 12.14
C LEU A 214 -2.76 20.58 12.36
N GLU A 215 -3.08 20.99 13.59
CA GLU A 215 -3.39 22.39 13.91
C GLU A 215 -2.18 23.30 13.63
N GLU A 216 -0.99 22.87 14.03
CA GLU A 216 0.25 23.61 13.77
C GLU A 216 0.59 23.67 12.29
N LEU A 217 0.36 22.59 11.54
CA LEU A 217 0.57 22.56 10.10
C LEU A 217 -0.39 23.49 9.37
N GLU A 218 -1.67 23.50 9.75
CA GLU A 218 -2.67 24.42 9.19
C GLU A 218 -2.29 25.87 9.47
N GLU A 219 -1.82 26.17 10.68
CA GLU A 219 -1.30 27.51 11.00
C GLU A 219 -0.08 27.89 10.15
N GLN A 220 0.86 26.96 9.96
CA GLN A 220 2.03 27.17 9.12
C GLN A 220 1.64 27.38 7.66
N ASP A 221 0.68 26.62 7.13
CA ASP A 221 0.21 26.79 5.75
C ASP A 221 -0.56 28.10 5.57
N ARG A 222 -1.39 28.49 6.56
CA ARG A 222 -2.03 29.81 6.61
C ARG A 222 -1.00 30.94 6.61
N LYS A 223 0.07 30.82 7.38
CA LYS A 223 1.20 31.78 7.41
C LYS A 223 1.92 31.85 6.07
N ARG A 224 2.18 30.71 5.42
CA ARG A 224 2.81 30.63 4.07
C ARG A 224 1.94 31.27 3.00
N ARG A 225 0.64 30.96 2.96
CA ARG A 225 -0.32 31.54 2.00
C ARG A 225 -0.53 33.04 2.22
N GLY A 226 -0.43 33.50 3.46
CA GLY A 226 -0.50 34.91 3.84
C GLY A 226 0.75 35.73 3.52
N GLY A 227 1.78 35.16 2.88
CA GLY A 227 2.99 35.88 2.49
C GLY A 227 3.95 36.22 3.65
N TYR A 228 3.66 35.75 4.86
CA TYR A 228 4.58 35.87 5.99
C TYR A 228 5.69 34.83 5.87
N PHE A 229 6.78 35.20 5.21
CA PHE A 229 8.07 34.55 5.42
C PHE A 229 8.59 34.92 6.81
N GLY A 230 7.96 34.39 7.85
CA GLY A 230 8.57 34.35 9.16
C GLY A 230 9.85 33.54 9.03
N ALA A 231 11.00 34.16 9.31
CA ALA A 231 12.20 33.42 9.63
C ALA A 231 11.79 32.41 10.70
N GLY A 232 11.77 31.12 10.34
CA GLY A 232 11.55 30.06 11.31
C GLY A 232 12.55 30.25 12.46
N PRO A 233 12.25 29.71 13.66
CA PRO A 233 13.23 29.74 14.73
C PRO A 233 14.54 29.25 14.14
N SER A 234 15.59 30.06 14.29
CA SER A 234 16.93 29.81 13.76
C SER A 234 17.28 28.37 14.09
N GLY A 235 17.09 27.49 13.11
CA GLY A 235 17.53 26.11 13.19
C GLY A 235 19.01 26.22 13.44
N ASP A 236 19.43 25.65 14.57
CA ASP A 236 20.81 25.47 14.94
C ASP A 236 21.66 25.30 13.67
N THR A 237 22.65 26.17 13.49
CA THR A 237 23.64 26.17 12.39
C THR A 237 24.53 24.93 12.43
N GLY A 238 24.02 23.80 12.88
CA GLY A 238 24.50 22.49 12.47
C GLY A 238 24.08 22.30 11.03
N GLU A 239 25.05 22.35 10.12
CA GLU A 239 24.91 21.83 8.76
C GLU A 239 23.92 20.66 8.77
N ARG A 240 22.81 20.75 8.00
CA ARG A 240 21.99 19.58 7.69
C ARG A 240 22.87 18.62 6.91
N LYS A 241 23.69 17.84 7.62
CA LYS A 241 24.21 16.58 7.15
C LYS A 241 22.98 15.70 7.09
N ILE A 242 22.30 15.74 5.95
CA ILE A 242 21.40 14.65 5.54
C ILE A 242 22.20 13.41 5.89
N SER A 243 21.74 12.61 6.85
CA SER A 243 22.43 11.40 7.28
C SER A 243 22.37 10.43 6.11
N SER A 244 23.21 10.67 5.11
CA SER A 244 23.32 9.86 3.91
C SER A 244 23.86 8.47 4.24
N GLY A 245 24.31 8.26 5.49
CA GLY A 245 24.65 6.97 6.07
C GLY A 245 23.48 6.00 5.98
N SER A 246 22.34 6.26 6.63
CA SER A 246 21.27 5.25 6.75
C SER A 246 20.76 4.73 5.40
N PHE A 247 20.35 5.58 4.44
CA PHE A 247 19.82 5.07 3.16
C PHE A 247 20.90 4.40 2.29
N ARG A 248 22.13 4.93 2.26
CA ARG A 248 23.22 4.31 1.50
C ARG A 248 23.71 3.03 2.16
N ASP A 249 23.72 2.95 3.48
CA ASP A 249 24.14 1.79 4.24
C ASP A 249 23.08 0.69 4.16
N MET A 250 21.78 1.04 4.18
CA MET A 250 20.70 0.11 3.83
C MET A 250 20.83 -0.37 2.38
N ALA A 251 21.14 0.53 1.43
CA ALA A 251 21.33 0.20 0.02
C ALA A 251 22.65 -0.53 -0.29
N LYS A 252 23.59 -0.59 0.66
CA LYS A 252 24.80 -1.45 0.64
C LYS A 252 24.54 -2.79 1.34
N ALA A 253 23.77 -2.79 2.43
CA ALA A 253 23.40 -3.99 3.18
C ALA A 253 22.46 -4.88 2.37
N SER A 254 21.56 -4.26 1.61
CA SER A 254 20.90 -4.84 0.45
C SER A 254 21.80 -4.63 -0.77
N LYS A 255 21.88 -5.57 -1.72
CA LYS A 255 22.70 -5.40 -2.96
C LYS A 255 22.06 -4.40 -3.94
N VAL A 256 21.50 -3.30 -3.44
CA VAL A 256 20.67 -2.35 -4.20
C VAL A 256 21.51 -1.28 -4.91
N SER A 257 22.68 -0.97 -4.36
CA SER A 257 23.61 0.03 -4.90
C SER A 257 24.63 -0.53 -5.91
N GLU A 258 24.67 -1.85 -6.11
CA GLU A 258 25.41 -2.54 -7.18
C GLU A 258 24.56 -2.61 -8.45
#